data_AF-A0AAJ6HUH9-F1
#
_entry.id   AF-A0AAJ6HUH9-F1
#
_cell.length_a   1.000
_cell.length_b   1.000
_cell.length_c   1.000
_cell.angle_alpha   90.00
_cell.angle_beta   90.00
_cell.angle_gamma   90.00
#
_symmetry.space_group_name_H-M   'P 1'
#
loop_
_entity.id
_entity.type
_entity.pdbx_description
1 polymer ?
#
loop_
_entity_poly.entity_id
_entity_poly.type
_entity_poly.pdbx_seq_one_letter_code
_entity_poly.pdbx_strand_id
1 'polypeptide(L)'
;MSQIEKITGELRALMAGVERAQGLVAAADSQAQEVALRAAGAGFVAVAAGVTRIRNAIAGVQGGLGSLAGSIGEATKATTAVPNEASAQETVAGLAPVRSAVDAAREAAAGAITRIGEAQQLVTVVLQGGQPGPLLQALDAVKQVLMQVVARTGGAGQAIDVAIAQARQLGASGN
;
A
#
# COMPACT_ATOMS: atom_id res chain seq x y z
N MET A 1 25.42 11.27 1.83
CA MET A 1 24.02 11.08 1.43
C MET A 1 23.17 11.99 2.30
N SER A 2 22.41 12.88 1.69
CA SER A 2 21.50 13.83 2.34
C SER A 2 20.28 13.10 2.94
N GLN A 3 19.66 13.67 3.97
CA GLN A 3 18.40 13.13 4.52
C GLN A 3 17.29 13.12 3.46
N ILE A 4 17.26 14.12 2.57
CA ILE A 4 16.28 14.20 1.47
C ILE A 4 16.48 13.05 0.48
N GLU A 5 17.73 12.69 0.18
CA GLU A 5 18.05 11.53 -0.67
C GLU A 5 17.58 10.22 -0.01
N LYS A 6 17.77 10.08 1.30
CA LYS A 6 17.29 8.93 2.06
C LYS A 6 15.76 8.83 2.04
N ILE A 7 15.05 9.94 2.31
CA ILE A 7 13.59 10.00 2.25
C ILE A 7 13.09 9.64 0.84
N THR A 8 13.72 10.19 -0.20
CA THR A 8 13.39 9.87 -1.59
C THR A 8 13.57 8.38 -1.89
N GLY A 9 14.65 7.77 -1.39
CA GLY A 9 14.90 6.33 -1.51
C GLY A 9 13.81 5.47 -0.85
N GLU A 10 13.38 5.85 0.36
CA GLU A 10 12.30 5.16 1.07
C GLU A 10 10.95 5.30 0.34
N LEU A 11 10.62 6.49 -0.16
CA LEU A 11 9.38 6.73 -0.91
C LEU A 11 9.33 5.92 -2.22
N ARG A 12 10.47 5.81 -2.95
CA ARG A 12 10.56 4.94 -4.13
C ARG A 12 10.37 3.46 -3.77
N ALA A 13 10.97 3.01 -2.66
CA ALA A 13 10.82 1.64 -2.19
C ALA A 13 9.36 1.34 -1.77
N LEU A 14 8.68 2.32 -1.14
CA LEU A 14 7.26 2.23 -0.84
C LEU A 14 6.43 2.11 -2.11
N MET A 15 6.65 2.97 -3.10
CA MET A 15 5.93 2.92 -4.38
C MET A 15 6.09 1.58 -5.08
N ALA A 16 7.30 1.04 -5.17
CA ALA A 16 7.56 -0.28 -5.75
C ALA A 16 6.82 -1.40 -5.01
N GLY A 17 6.69 -1.30 -3.68
CA GLY A 17 5.89 -2.23 -2.88
C GLY A 17 4.40 -2.17 -3.22
N VAL A 18 3.86 -0.97 -3.44
CA VAL A 18 2.46 -0.76 -3.83
C VAL A 18 2.18 -1.28 -5.24
N GLU A 19 3.05 -0.98 -6.20
CA GLU A 19 2.94 -1.50 -7.57
C GLU A 19 2.97 -3.03 -7.59
N ARG A 20 3.87 -3.63 -6.81
CA ARG A 20 3.89 -5.09 -6.63
C ARG A 20 2.59 -5.63 -6.05
N ALA A 21 2.04 -4.97 -5.02
CA ALA A 21 0.75 -5.35 -4.45
C ALA A 21 -0.38 -5.24 -5.48
N GLN A 22 -0.42 -4.17 -6.27
CA GLN A 22 -1.41 -3.99 -7.34
C GLN A 22 -1.35 -5.11 -8.38
N GLY A 23 -0.15 -5.49 -8.82
CA GLY A 23 0.03 -6.62 -9.75
C GLY A 23 -0.48 -7.95 -9.18
N LEU A 24 -0.21 -8.22 -7.89
CA LEU A 24 -0.70 -9.42 -7.21
C LEU A 24 -2.23 -9.41 -7.04
N VAL A 25 -2.82 -8.26 -6.73
CA VAL A 25 -4.28 -8.13 -6.61
C VAL A 25 -4.96 -8.30 -7.97
N ALA A 26 -4.38 -7.76 -9.04
CA ALA A 26 -4.88 -8.00 -10.40
C ALA A 26 -4.82 -9.49 -10.78
N ALA A 27 -3.73 -10.19 -10.43
CA ALA A 27 -3.63 -11.63 -10.64
C ALA A 27 -4.69 -12.41 -9.83
N ALA A 28 -4.94 -12.02 -8.58
CA ALA A 28 -5.98 -12.63 -7.76
C ALA A 28 -7.40 -12.41 -8.34
N ASP A 29 -7.69 -11.24 -8.90
CA ASP A 29 -8.97 -10.99 -9.57
C ASP A 29 -9.16 -11.87 -10.81
N SER A 30 -8.14 -11.97 -11.67
CA SER A 30 -8.16 -12.84 -12.85
C SER A 30 -8.39 -14.30 -12.46
N GLN A 31 -7.71 -14.76 -11.42
CA GLN A 31 -7.88 -16.12 -10.90
C GLN A 31 -9.29 -16.35 -10.34
N ALA A 32 -9.86 -15.38 -9.60
CA ALA A 32 -11.23 -15.46 -9.15
C ALA A 32 -12.21 -15.51 -10.35
N GLN A 33 -11.98 -14.73 -11.40
CA GLN A 33 -12.78 -14.78 -12.62
C GLN A 33 -12.75 -16.16 -13.29
N GLU A 34 -11.58 -16.79 -13.39
CA GLU A 34 -11.45 -18.15 -13.94
C GLU A 34 -12.21 -19.19 -13.10
N VAL A 35 -12.22 -19.05 -11.77
CA VAL A 35 -13.03 -19.91 -10.89
C VAL A 35 -14.52 -19.70 -11.16
N ALA A 36 -14.97 -18.44 -11.30
CA ALA A 36 -16.37 -18.14 -11.60
C ALA A 36 -16.81 -18.75 -12.94
N LEU A 37 -15.99 -18.63 -13.99
CA LEU A 37 -16.29 -19.18 -15.32
C LEU A 37 -16.35 -20.71 -15.29
N ARG A 38 -15.40 -21.37 -14.62
CA ARG A 38 -15.42 -22.84 -14.46
C ARG A 38 -16.62 -23.31 -13.65
N ALA A 39 -16.95 -22.64 -12.56
CA ALA A 39 -18.12 -22.96 -11.75
C ALA A 39 -19.43 -22.82 -12.55
N ALA A 40 -19.58 -21.72 -13.31
CA ALA A 40 -20.74 -21.50 -14.16
C ALA A 40 -20.86 -22.57 -15.26
N GLY A 41 -19.75 -22.89 -15.95
CA GLY A 41 -19.73 -23.92 -16.99
C GLY A 41 -20.03 -25.33 -16.48
N ALA A 42 -19.75 -25.61 -15.20
CA ALA A 42 -20.07 -26.86 -14.53
C ALA A 42 -21.46 -26.86 -13.84
N GLY A 43 -22.25 -25.78 -13.97
CA GLY A 43 -23.59 -25.68 -13.38
C GLY A 43 -23.63 -25.26 -11.90
N PHE A 44 -22.50 -24.92 -11.28
CA PHE A 44 -22.41 -24.44 -9.90
C PHE A 44 -22.71 -22.94 -9.78
N VAL A 45 -23.95 -22.56 -10.12
CA VAL A 45 -24.38 -21.14 -10.20
C VAL A 45 -24.18 -20.38 -8.88
N ALA A 46 -24.44 -21.01 -7.73
CA ALA A 46 -24.26 -20.39 -6.42
C ALA A 46 -22.78 -20.03 -6.13
N VAL A 47 -21.85 -20.89 -6.55
CA VAL A 47 -20.41 -20.63 -6.43
C VAL A 47 -20.02 -19.47 -7.34
N ALA A 48 -20.46 -19.46 -8.60
CA ALA A 48 -20.18 -18.36 -9.52
C ALA A 48 -20.67 -17.01 -8.97
N ALA A 49 -21.89 -16.96 -8.42
CA ALA A 49 -22.44 -15.76 -7.78
C ALA A 49 -21.67 -15.36 -6.50
N GLY A 50 -21.24 -16.33 -5.69
CA GLY A 50 -20.38 -16.08 -4.53
C GLY A 50 -19.03 -15.48 -4.93
N VAL A 51 -18.45 -15.96 -6.03
CA VAL A 51 -17.17 -15.45 -6.54
C VAL A 51 -17.28 -14.00 -7.03
N THR A 52 -18.43 -13.57 -7.55
CA THR A 52 -18.67 -12.13 -7.80
C THR A 52 -18.48 -11.27 -6.54
N ARG A 53 -18.90 -11.77 -5.37
CA ARG A 53 -18.69 -11.05 -4.10
C ARG A 53 -17.22 -10.99 -3.71
N ILE A 54 -16.47 -12.07 -3.92
CA ILE A 54 -15.01 -12.10 -3.72
C ILE A 54 -14.34 -11.05 -4.61
N ARG A 55 -14.71 -11.00 -5.90
CA ARG A 55 -14.15 -10.02 -6.85
C ARG A 55 -14.46 -8.58 -6.47
N ASN A 56 -15.65 -8.30 -5.95
CA ASN A 56 -15.98 -6.97 -5.43
C ASN A 56 -15.10 -6.59 -4.23
N ALA A 57 -14.82 -7.53 -3.33
CA ALA A 57 -13.89 -7.29 -2.22
C ALA A 57 -12.46 -7.03 -2.73
N ILE A 58 -12.00 -7.78 -3.72
CA ILE A 58 -10.71 -7.58 -4.40
C ILE A 58 -10.64 -6.20 -5.06
N ALA A 59 -11.70 -5.76 -5.75
CA ALA A 59 -11.79 -4.42 -6.34
C ALA A 59 -11.70 -3.31 -5.28
N GLY A 60 -12.31 -3.52 -4.09
CA GLY A 60 -12.16 -2.62 -2.94
C GLY A 60 -10.71 -2.52 -2.44
N VAL A 61 -9.95 -3.63 -2.48
CA VAL A 61 -8.51 -3.62 -2.21
C VAL A 61 -7.76 -2.83 -3.29
N GLN A 62 -8.05 -3.06 -4.57
CA GLN A 62 -7.42 -2.32 -5.68
C GLN A 62 -7.63 -0.81 -5.56
N GLY A 63 -8.85 -0.37 -5.28
CA GLY A 63 -9.16 1.05 -5.05
C GLY A 63 -8.34 1.64 -3.90
N GLY A 64 -8.23 0.92 -2.79
CA GLY A 64 -7.40 1.33 -1.65
C GLY A 64 -5.91 1.43 -1.99
N LEU A 65 -5.38 0.51 -2.81
CA LEU A 65 -3.99 0.58 -3.30
C LEU A 65 -3.77 1.75 -4.26
N GLY A 66 -4.79 2.12 -5.05
CA GLY A 66 -4.76 3.32 -5.89
C GLY A 66 -4.64 4.59 -5.06
N SER A 67 -5.45 4.73 -3.99
CA SER A 67 -5.34 5.84 -3.05
C SER A 67 -3.98 5.91 -2.37
N LEU A 68 -3.45 4.75 -1.94
CA LEU A 68 -2.12 4.63 -1.34
C LEU A 68 -1.00 5.09 -2.29
N ALA A 69 -1.04 4.66 -3.56
CA ALA A 69 -0.09 5.10 -4.58
C ALA A 69 -0.16 6.63 -4.79
N GLY A 70 -1.37 7.19 -4.79
CA GLY A 70 -1.58 8.65 -4.85
C GLY A 70 -0.91 9.39 -3.69
N SER A 71 -1.10 8.92 -2.45
CA SER A 71 -0.48 9.53 -1.27
C SER A 71 1.06 9.48 -1.32
N ILE A 72 1.64 8.37 -1.75
CA ILE A 72 3.11 8.24 -1.90
C ILE A 72 3.62 9.12 -3.04
N GLY A 73 2.87 9.26 -4.14
CA GLY A 73 3.17 10.17 -5.24
C GLY A 73 3.23 11.63 -4.78
N GLU A 74 2.24 12.07 -4.02
CA GLU A 74 2.22 13.42 -3.43
C GLU A 74 3.35 13.63 -2.43
N ALA A 75 3.67 12.63 -1.59
CA ALA A 75 4.82 12.68 -0.69
C ALA A 75 6.14 12.84 -1.44
N THR A 76 6.28 12.13 -2.56
CA THR A 76 7.47 12.20 -3.42
C THR A 76 7.59 13.58 -4.04
N LYS A 77 6.50 14.12 -4.58
CA LYS A 77 6.45 15.47 -5.14
C LYS A 77 6.79 16.54 -4.10
N ALA A 78 6.22 16.45 -2.91
CA ALA A 78 6.53 17.36 -1.80
C ALA A 78 8.00 17.28 -1.37
N THR A 79 8.58 16.07 -1.32
CA THR A 79 10.01 15.87 -1.01
C THR A 79 10.90 16.53 -2.06
N THR A 80 10.58 16.40 -3.34
CA THR A 80 11.35 17.03 -4.43
C THR A 80 11.23 18.55 -4.49
N ALA A 81 10.19 19.11 -3.86
CA ALA A 81 9.99 20.54 -3.78
C ALA A 81 10.84 21.22 -2.69
N VAL A 82 11.51 20.45 -1.83
CA VAL A 82 12.45 20.99 -0.82
C VAL A 82 13.78 21.34 -1.49
N PRO A 83 14.17 22.63 -1.55
CA PRO A 83 15.46 23.02 -2.13
C PRO A 83 16.64 22.37 -1.40
N ASN A 84 17.72 22.05 -2.13
CA ASN A 84 18.94 21.50 -1.54
C ASN A 84 19.62 22.47 -0.56
N GLU A 85 19.42 23.78 -0.75
CA GLU A 85 19.94 24.87 0.08
C GLU A 85 18.82 25.54 0.90
N ALA A 86 17.72 24.81 1.13
CA ALA A 86 16.61 25.31 1.94
C ALA A 86 17.08 25.69 3.34
N SER A 87 16.58 26.82 3.84
CA SER A 87 16.72 27.16 5.24
C SER A 87 16.13 26.06 6.14
N ALA A 88 16.51 26.06 7.42
CA ALA A 88 15.94 25.18 8.43
C ALA A 88 14.40 25.24 8.44
N GLN A 89 13.84 26.46 8.35
CA GLN A 89 12.40 26.70 8.36
C GLN A 89 11.72 26.10 7.12
N GLU A 90 12.31 26.32 5.93
CA GLU A 90 11.79 25.79 4.66
C GLU A 90 11.87 24.27 4.61
N THR A 91 12.94 23.67 5.13
CA THR A 91 13.07 22.21 5.25
C THR A 91 11.98 21.63 6.15
N VAL A 92 11.74 22.22 7.33
CA VAL A 92 10.69 21.77 8.25
C VAL A 92 9.30 21.91 7.61
N ALA A 93 9.04 23.06 6.98
CA ALA A 93 7.76 23.33 6.31
C ALA A 93 7.52 22.37 5.13
N GLY A 94 8.55 22.08 4.33
CA GLY A 94 8.47 21.18 3.19
C GLY A 94 8.35 19.70 3.56
N LEU A 95 8.93 19.27 4.69
CA LEU A 95 8.87 17.88 5.14
C LEU A 95 7.62 17.53 5.96
N ALA A 96 6.94 18.51 6.55
CA ALA A 96 5.71 18.25 7.31
C ALA A 96 4.59 17.58 6.47
N PRO A 97 4.29 18.02 5.23
CA PRO A 97 3.37 17.32 4.34
C PRO A 97 3.82 15.90 3.99
N VAL A 98 5.12 15.68 3.81
CA VAL A 98 5.70 14.35 3.52
C VAL A 98 5.42 13.41 4.69
N ARG A 99 5.61 13.87 5.93
CA ARG A 99 5.32 13.09 7.13
C ARG A 99 3.85 12.67 7.18
N SER A 100 2.94 13.63 7.00
CA SER A 100 1.50 13.36 7.01
C SER A 100 1.10 12.35 5.93
N ALA A 101 1.70 12.43 4.74
CA ALA A 101 1.42 11.50 3.65
C ALA A 101 1.95 10.08 3.93
N VAL A 102 3.10 9.94 4.59
CA VAL A 102 3.63 8.64 5.03
C VAL A 102 2.75 8.00 6.11
N ASP A 103 2.23 8.79 7.05
CA ASP A 103 1.29 8.30 8.06
C ASP A 103 -0.03 7.85 7.42
N ALA A 104 -0.59 8.64 6.49
CA ALA A 104 -1.78 8.25 5.73
C ALA A 104 -1.54 6.97 4.88
N ALA A 105 -0.35 6.84 4.29
CA ALA A 105 0.03 5.64 3.55
C ALA A 105 0.07 4.39 4.45
N ARG A 106 0.56 4.53 5.69
CA ARG A 106 0.56 3.46 6.68
C ARG A 106 -0.86 3.01 7.03
N GLU A 107 -1.75 3.96 7.30
CA GLU A 107 -3.15 3.68 7.62
C GLU A 107 -3.88 3.01 6.45
N ALA A 108 -3.68 3.51 5.23
CA ALA A 108 -4.26 2.93 4.02
C ALA A 108 -3.77 1.50 3.78
N ALA A 109 -2.48 1.22 3.98
CA ALA A 109 -1.93 -0.13 3.86
C ALA A 109 -2.50 -1.08 4.93
N ALA A 110 -2.64 -0.63 6.18
CA ALA A 110 -3.27 -1.40 7.25
C ALA A 110 -4.76 -1.69 6.96
N GLY A 111 -5.49 -0.72 6.44
CA GLY A 111 -6.87 -0.91 5.99
C GLY A 111 -6.98 -1.91 4.84
N ALA A 112 -6.04 -1.88 3.88
CA ALA A 112 -6.01 -2.86 2.80
C ALA A 112 -5.70 -4.29 3.30
N ILE A 113 -4.83 -4.45 4.29
CA ILE A 113 -4.58 -5.75 4.95
C ILE A 113 -5.86 -6.32 5.58
N THR A 114 -6.64 -5.46 6.24
CA THR A 114 -7.92 -5.86 6.85
C THR A 114 -8.91 -6.35 5.78
N ARG A 115 -9.09 -5.59 4.70
CA ARG A 115 -9.95 -5.97 3.56
C ARG A 115 -9.53 -7.26 2.89
N ILE A 116 -8.23 -7.55 2.81
CA ILE A 116 -7.73 -8.84 2.30
C ILE A 116 -8.15 -9.98 3.23
N GLY A 117 -8.10 -9.79 4.55
CA GLY A 117 -8.59 -10.77 5.52
C GLY A 117 -10.09 -11.07 5.32
N GLU A 118 -10.89 -10.04 5.09
CA GLU A 118 -12.32 -10.19 4.76
C GLU A 118 -12.52 -10.96 3.45
N ALA A 119 -11.74 -10.64 2.40
CA ALA A 119 -11.78 -11.37 1.14
C ALA A 119 -11.37 -12.85 1.31
N GLN A 120 -10.35 -13.14 2.13
CA GLN A 120 -9.94 -14.51 2.45
C GLN A 120 -11.07 -15.28 3.13
N GLN A 121 -11.78 -14.67 4.08
CA GLN A 121 -12.94 -15.29 4.73
C GLN A 121 -14.06 -15.60 3.72
N LEU A 122 -14.36 -14.67 2.80
CA LEU A 122 -15.32 -14.91 1.73
C LEU A 122 -14.89 -16.08 0.83
N VAL A 123 -13.60 -16.18 0.50
CA VAL A 123 -13.05 -17.30 -0.29
C VAL A 123 -13.26 -18.63 0.42
N THR A 124 -12.95 -18.71 1.71
CA THR A 124 -13.15 -19.93 2.50
C THR A 124 -14.61 -20.39 2.51
N VAL A 125 -15.55 -19.45 2.66
CA VAL A 125 -16.99 -19.76 2.72
C VAL A 125 -17.54 -20.13 1.34
N VAL A 126 -17.23 -19.34 0.30
CA VAL A 126 -17.81 -19.52 -1.04
C VAL A 126 -17.26 -20.76 -1.74
N LEU A 127 -15.98 -21.07 -1.52
CA LEU A 127 -15.31 -22.20 -2.17
C LEU A 127 -15.20 -23.41 -1.24
N GLN A 128 -16.01 -23.49 -0.18
CA GLN A 128 -16.06 -24.63 0.72
C GLN A 128 -16.41 -25.91 -0.05
N GLY A 129 -15.59 -26.95 0.09
CA GLY A 129 -15.73 -28.21 -0.65
C GLY A 129 -15.21 -28.18 -2.10
N GLY A 130 -14.68 -27.05 -2.56
CA GLY A 130 -13.98 -26.90 -3.84
C GLY A 130 -12.47 -26.76 -3.67
N GLN A 131 -11.85 -25.83 -4.42
CA GLN A 131 -10.41 -25.54 -4.34
C GLN A 131 -10.15 -24.08 -3.92
N PRO A 132 -10.31 -23.73 -2.63
CA PRO A 132 -10.03 -22.38 -2.12
C PRO A 132 -8.53 -22.05 -2.10
N GLY A 133 -7.67 -23.07 -1.98
CA GLY A 133 -6.23 -22.93 -1.70
C GLY A 133 -5.50 -21.95 -2.62
N PRO A 134 -5.61 -22.09 -3.95
CA PRO A 134 -4.91 -21.20 -4.87
C PRO A 134 -5.29 -19.72 -4.71
N LEU A 135 -6.56 -19.40 -4.47
CA LEU A 135 -7.01 -18.02 -4.33
C LEU A 135 -6.65 -17.45 -2.95
N LEU A 136 -6.69 -18.28 -1.90
CA LEU A 136 -6.20 -17.90 -0.58
C LEU A 136 -4.70 -17.59 -0.59
N GLN A 137 -3.90 -18.38 -1.30
CA GLN A 137 -2.46 -18.14 -1.48
C GLN A 137 -2.19 -16.83 -2.21
N ALA A 138 -2.95 -16.53 -3.27
CA ALA A 138 -2.82 -15.26 -3.99
C ALA A 138 -3.12 -14.06 -3.08
N LEU A 139 -4.20 -14.12 -2.30
CA LEU A 139 -4.55 -13.08 -1.33
C LEU A 139 -3.51 -12.95 -0.21
N ASP A 140 -2.95 -14.07 0.27
CA ASP A 140 -1.89 -14.03 1.28
C ASP A 140 -0.62 -13.36 0.73
N ALA A 141 -0.23 -13.64 -0.51
CA ALA A 141 0.91 -12.98 -1.15
C ALA A 141 0.75 -11.45 -1.18
N VAL A 142 -0.46 -10.94 -1.47
CA VAL A 142 -0.76 -9.50 -1.37
C VAL A 142 -0.58 -9.01 0.06
N LYS A 143 -1.14 -9.73 1.04
CA LYS A 143 -1.05 -9.38 2.46
C LYS A 143 0.41 -9.27 2.93
N GLN A 144 1.26 -10.22 2.55
CA GLN A 144 2.69 -10.22 2.89
C GLN A 144 3.40 -8.98 2.34
N VAL A 145 3.13 -8.59 1.09
CA VAL A 145 3.70 -7.37 0.51
C VAL A 145 3.22 -6.13 1.27
N LEU A 146 1.94 -6.04 1.62
CA LEU A 146 1.42 -4.87 2.36
C LEU A 146 1.96 -4.78 3.79
N MET A 147 2.20 -5.91 4.46
CA MET A 147 2.89 -5.89 5.75
C MET A 147 4.30 -5.31 5.64
N GLN A 148 5.02 -5.61 4.54
CA GLN A 148 6.33 -4.99 4.28
C GLN A 148 6.20 -3.49 3.98
N VAL A 149 5.16 -3.07 3.25
CA VAL A 149 4.86 -1.64 3.03
C VAL A 149 4.63 -0.93 4.36
N VAL A 150 3.79 -1.49 5.25
CA VAL A 150 3.56 -0.94 6.60
C VAL A 150 4.88 -0.81 7.37
N ALA A 151 5.71 -1.85 7.39
CA ALA A 151 7.01 -1.78 8.07
C ALA A 151 7.90 -0.66 7.49
N ARG A 152 7.96 -0.52 6.16
CA ARG A 152 8.73 0.53 5.47
C ARG A 152 8.21 1.94 5.75
N THR A 153 6.90 2.14 5.90
CA THR A 153 6.37 3.47 6.28
C THR A 153 6.91 3.92 7.64
N GLY A 154 7.17 2.99 8.57
CA GLY A 154 7.86 3.30 9.82
C GLY A 154 9.29 3.81 9.63
N GLY A 155 10.05 3.19 8.72
CA GLY A 155 11.40 3.62 8.37
C GLY A 155 11.44 4.98 7.67
N ALA A 156 10.53 5.20 6.72
CA ALA A 156 10.35 6.50 6.05
C ALA A 156 9.99 7.60 7.06
N GLY A 157 9.02 7.33 7.94
CA GLY A 157 8.62 8.25 9.00
C GLY A 157 9.79 8.63 9.91
N GLN A 158 10.58 7.65 10.35
CA GLN A 158 11.76 7.90 11.18
C GLN A 158 12.82 8.74 10.45
N ALA A 159 13.05 8.50 9.16
CA ALA A 159 13.97 9.31 8.36
C ALA A 159 13.52 10.78 8.27
N ILE A 160 12.21 11.00 8.09
CA ILE A 160 11.62 12.35 8.07
C ILE A 160 11.75 13.02 9.43
N ASP A 161 11.45 12.31 10.53
CA ASP A 161 11.54 12.85 11.88
C ASP A 161 12.98 13.29 12.22
N VAL A 162 13.96 12.48 11.83
CA VAL A 162 15.39 12.81 11.99
C VAL A 162 15.76 14.05 11.18
N ALA A 163 15.29 14.17 9.94
CA ALA A 163 15.55 15.32 9.09
C ALA A 163 14.95 16.62 9.68
N ILE A 164 13.70 16.55 10.17
CA ILE A 164 13.02 17.68 10.82
C ILE A 164 13.76 18.09 12.11
N ALA A 165 14.17 17.12 12.93
CA ALA A 165 14.92 17.39 14.16
C ALA A 165 16.27 18.07 13.88
N GLN A 166 17.00 17.58 12.87
CA GLN A 166 18.28 18.17 12.44
C GLN A 166 18.10 19.60 11.92
N ALA A 167 17.09 19.84 11.08
CA ALA A 167 16.79 21.18 10.58
C ALA A 167 16.46 22.15 11.72
N ARG A 168 15.63 21.73 12.70
CA ARG A 168 15.31 22.55 13.88
C ARG A 168 16.55 22.88 14.72
N GLN A 169 17.45 21.91 14.90
CA GLN A 169 18.68 22.12 15.65
C GLN A 169 19.60 23.13 14.95
N LEU A 170 19.74 23.02 13.63
CA LEU A 170 20.54 23.96 12.82
C LEU A 170 19.98 25.39 12.88
N GLY A 171 18.65 25.54 12.76
CA GLY A 171 17.99 26.84 12.87
C GLY A 171 18.11 27.46 14.27
N ALA A 172 18.10 26.65 15.33
CA ALA A 172 18.30 27.12 16.70
C ALA A 172 19.74 27.58 16.98
N SER A 173 20.73 27.08 16.24
CA SER A 173 22.14 27.49 16.34
C SER A 173 22.50 28.78 15.59
N GLY A 174 21.54 29.43 14.91
CA GLY A 174 21.74 30.78 14.36
C GLY A 174 22.54 30.87 13.06
N ASN A 175 22.45 29.86 12.19
CA ASN A 175 22.85 29.98 10.78
C ASN A 175 21.60 30.04 9.88
#